data_AF-A0A8J4GPV3-F1
#
_entry.id   AF-A0A8J4GPV3-F1
#
_cell.length_a   1.000
_cell.length_b   1.000
_cell.length_c   1.000
_cell.angle_alpha   90.00
_cell.angle_beta   90.00
_cell.angle_gamma   90.00
#
_symmetry.space_group_name_H-M   'P 1'
#
loop_
_entity.id
_entity.type
_entity.pdbx_description
1 polymer ?
#
loop_
_entity_poly.entity_id
_entity_poly.type
_entity_poly.pdbx_seq_one_letter_code
_entity_poly.pdbx_strand_id
1 'polypeptide(L)'
;MATGGGRRMAAASCFVTPARLASCCLLLLVVQLLRTSGSKVVVQEKKEPVGGMLTGTIMSLELPGSGGLTEQTSYYLTTTQHDAGDIIYRLAFCDGVLPEDIPMSAPVTVVYDEIIDGVVHSCTPPRESDDGQRQRRRALLGETITVPLEPRILVYITSFCGFPEPPAVSNPEEIMDLFFRTGDRRGRTLANYYNTCSYGQVTLLPKNVKVVGPVQIPCTGNLRTPIHFDSGSNFSSNSCEYDNLLKWQLWLDAFAAANRSLGITASDYHHQVMLVPKSFSAKTRSTLSVCRTGGLAWQFPPYLLPAASVLTLIYWTVLFALVQHACSTQ
;
A
#
# COMPACT_ATOMS: atom_id res chain seq x y z
N MET A 1 34.48 39.43 -90.08
CA MET A 1 33.59 38.28 -89.78
C MET A 1 32.63 38.70 -88.69
N ALA A 2 31.34 38.49 -88.95
CA ALA A 2 30.24 39.22 -88.37
C ALA A 2 29.75 38.68 -87.01
N THR A 3 29.14 39.62 -86.29
CA THR A 3 28.45 39.56 -85.00
C THR A 3 27.08 38.85 -85.05
N GLY A 4 26.61 38.34 -83.91
CA GLY A 4 25.18 38.10 -83.62
C GLY A 4 24.97 37.02 -82.55
N GLY A 5 24.53 37.35 -81.34
CA GLY A 5 23.11 37.35 -80.92
C GLY A 5 22.92 36.24 -79.86
N GLY A 6 22.14 36.34 -78.79
CA GLY A 6 21.21 37.34 -78.31
C GLY A 6 20.89 37.05 -76.82
N ARG A 7 20.52 38.10 -76.08
CA ARG A 7 20.06 38.02 -74.68
C ARG A 7 18.57 37.69 -74.64
N ARG A 8 18.16 36.78 -73.74
CA ARG A 8 16.78 36.68 -73.24
C ARG A 8 16.79 36.95 -71.74
N MET A 9 16.03 37.95 -71.31
CA MET A 9 15.69 38.17 -69.90
C MET A 9 14.47 37.31 -69.54
N ALA A 10 14.55 36.57 -68.43
CA ALA A 10 13.40 35.95 -67.79
C ALA A 10 13.03 36.77 -66.55
N ALA A 11 11.82 37.29 -66.53
CA ALA A 11 11.22 37.94 -65.37
C ALA A 11 10.76 36.86 -64.37
N ALA A 12 11.23 36.96 -63.12
CA ALA A 12 10.78 36.11 -62.02
C ALA A 12 9.70 36.85 -61.21
N SER A 13 8.45 36.44 -61.40
CA SER A 13 7.30 36.88 -60.63
C SER A 13 7.28 36.13 -59.28
N CYS A 14 7.45 36.84 -58.17
CA CYS A 14 7.28 36.27 -56.83
C CYS A 14 5.78 36.24 -56.47
N PHE A 15 5.17 35.06 -56.57
CA PHE A 15 3.86 34.79 -55.97
C PHE A 15 4.04 34.51 -54.47
N VAL A 16 3.59 35.43 -53.62
CA VAL A 16 3.47 35.22 -52.17
C VAL A 16 2.20 34.41 -51.92
N THR A 17 2.36 33.16 -51.51
CA THR A 17 1.24 32.29 -51.12
C THR A 17 0.78 32.60 -49.68
N PRO A 18 -0.54 32.66 -49.40
CA PRO A 18 -1.07 33.07 -48.09
C PRO A 18 -0.88 32.02 -46.98
N ALA A 19 -0.27 30.87 -47.26
CA ALA A 19 -0.08 29.79 -46.29
C ALA A 19 1.00 30.05 -45.22
N ARG A 20 1.82 31.11 -45.35
CA ARG A 20 2.90 31.41 -44.39
C ARG A 20 2.51 32.37 -43.26
N LEU A 21 1.35 33.01 -43.32
CA LEU A 21 0.89 33.91 -42.24
C LEU A 21 0.22 33.15 -41.07
N ALA A 22 -0.40 32.00 -41.33
CA ALA A 22 -1.04 31.21 -40.27
C ALA A 22 -0.04 30.54 -39.31
N SER A 23 1.16 30.19 -39.81
CA SER A 23 2.20 29.54 -38.99
C SER A 23 2.88 30.51 -38.02
N CYS A 24 2.98 31.79 -38.37
CA CYS A 24 3.61 32.79 -37.51
C CYS A 24 2.69 33.19 -36.33
N CYS A 25 1.37 33.28 -36.55
CA CYS A 25 0.42 33.57 -35.47
C CYS A 25 0.32 32.44 -34.44
N LEU A 26 0.48 31.18 -34.84
CA LEU A 26 0.44 30.05 -33.90
C LEU A 26 1.65 30.06 -32.95
N LEU A 27 2.84 30.39 -33.45
CA LEU A 27 4.06 30.50 -32.64
C LEU A 27 3.97 31.65 -31.61
N LEU A 28 3.37 32.79 -31.99
CA LEU A 28 3.18 33.90 -31.06
C LEU A 28 2.15 33.58 -29.95
N LEU A 29 1.09 32.82 -30.27
CA LEU A 29 0.11 32.35 -29.29
C LEU A 29 0.71 31.34 -28.30
N VAL A 30 1.57 30.43 -28.76
CA VAL A 30 2.28 29.48 -27.89
C VAL A 30 3.26 30.20 -26.97
N VAL A 31 3.99 31.22 -27.45
CA VAL A 31 4.88 32.03 -26.60
C VAL A 31 4.13 32.89 -25.57
N GLN A 32 2.94 33.38 -25.90
CA GLN A 32 2.08 34.10 -24.96
C GLN A 32 1.47 33.16 -23.89
N LEU A 33 1.07 31.94 -24.27
CA LEU A 33 0.55 30.93 -23.34
C LEU A 33 1.62 30.37 -22.40
N LEU A 34 2.89 30.28 -22.84
CA LEU A 34 4.01 29.89 -21.98
C LEU A 34 4.44 30.98 -20.99
N ARG A 35 4.03 32.24 -21.18
CA ARG A 35 4.33 33.34 -20.23
C ARG A 35 3.33 33.47 -19.08
N THR A 36 2.17 32.81 -19.14
CA THR A 36 1.12 32.96 -18.12
C THR A 36 1.09 31.85 -17.05
N SER A 37 1.89 30.79 -17.17
CA SER A 37 2.03 29.76 -16.13
C SER A 37 3.21 30.02 -15.19
N GLY A 38 3.46 31.28 -14.85
CA GLY A 38 4.36 31.64 -13.77
C GLY A 38 3.66 31.37 -12.44
N SER A 39 3.74 30.13 -11.93
CA SER A 39 3.46 29.86 -10.53
C SER A 39 4.40 30.73 -9.70
N LYS A 40 3.88 31.84 -9.19
CA LYS A 40 4.59 32.67 -8.21
C LYS A 40 4.71 31.81 -6.96
N VAL A 41 5.87 31.18 -6.79
CA VAL A 41 6.31 30.70 -5.48
C VAL A 41 6.53 31.96 -4.66
N VAL A 42 5.48 32.39 -3.96
CA VAL A 42 5.57 33.49 -3.00
C VAL A 42 6.30 32.93 -1.80
N VAL A 43 7.61 33.16 -1.75
CA VAL A 43 8.40 32.98 -0.52
C VAL A 43 7.96 34.11 0.41
N GLN A 44 7.00 33.83 1.29
CA GLN A 44 6.60 34.77 2.33
C GLN A 44 7.72 34.87 3.37
N GLU A 45 8.45 35.98 3.36
CA GLU A 45 9.42 36.35 4.39
C GLU A 45 8.65 36.95 5.59
N LYS A 46 7.88 36.10 6.29
CA LYS A 46 7.20 36.49 7.54
C LYS A 46 8.00 35.91 8.71
N LYS A 47 8.76 36.77 9.38
CA LYS A 47 9.52 36.41 10.57
C LYS A 47 8.56 36.27 11.76
N GLU A 48 8.00 35.09 11.97
CA GLU A 48 7.23 34.73 13.18
C GLU A 48 8.13 33.96 14.15
N PRO A 49 8.62 34.60 15.24
CA PRO A 49 9.57 33.99 16.17
C PRO A 49 8.87 33.18 17.26
N VAL A 50 7.93 32.32 16.88
CA VAL A 50 7.22 31.47 17.84
C VAL A 50 7.39 30.03 17.39
N GLY A 51 8.21 29.28 18.12
CA GLY A 51 8.34 27.84 17.93
C GLY A 51 6.97 27.16 17.90
N GLY A 52 6.88 26.08 17.14
CA GLY A 52 5.60 25.46 16.82
C GLY A 52 5.73 23.99 16.45
N MET A 53 4.66 23.47 15.85
CA MET A 53 4.60 22.09 15.36
C MET A 53 4.09 22.09 13.91
N LEU A 54 4.76 21.34 13.05
CA LEU A 54 4.31 21.04 11.69
C LEU A 54 4.10 19.54 11.54
N THR A 55 3.02 19.14 10.86
CA THR A 55 2.76 17.74 10.53
C THR A 55 2.85 17.56 9.02
N GLY A 56 3.58 16.53 8.59
CA GLY A 56 3.83 16.26 7.18
C GLY A 56 4.61 14.97 6.95
N THR A 57 5.06 14.75 5.72
CA THR A 57 5.92 13.60 5.37
C THR A 57 7.33 14.10 5.09
N ILE A 58 8.34 13.44 5.68
CA ILE A 58 9.75 13.77 5.43
C ILE A 58 10.29 13.00 4.23
N MET A 59 10.99 13.73 3.36
CA MET A 59 11.76 13.23 2.22
C MET A 59 13.22 13.66 2.35
N SER A 60 14.14 12.86 1.82
CA SER A 60 15.57 13.19 1.79
C SER A 60 16.02 13.33 0.35
N LEU A 61 16.95 14.24 0.13
CA LEU A 61 17.65 14.43 -1.13
C LEU A 61 19.14 14.39 -0.85
N GLU A 62 19.78 13.34 -1.35
CA GLU A 62 21.23 13.21 -1.35
C GLU A 62 21.76 13.97 -2.56
N LEU A 63 22.51 15.03 -2.31
CA LEU A 63 23.16 15.79 -3.37
C LEU A 63 24.63 15.36 -3.44
N PRO A 64 25.15 15.03 -4.64
CA PRO A 64 26.56 14.68 -4.79
C PRO A 64 27.42 15.87 -4.37
N GLY A 65 28.27 15.66 -3.37
CA GLY A 65 29.16 16.69 -2.85
C GLY A 65 30.10 17.21 -3.94
N SER A 66 30.10 18.52 -4.17
CA SER A 66 31.07 19.14 -5.06
C SER A 66 32.44 19.16 -4.38
N GLY A 67 33.38 18.33 -4.86
CA GLY A 67 34.77 18.35 -4.41
C GLY A 67 35.20 17.24 -3.45
N GLY A 68 34.49 16.11 -3.39
CA GLY A 68 34.92 14.95 -2.58
C GLY A 68 34.73 15.13 -1.07
N LEU A 69 34.05 16.20 -0.66
CA LEU A 69 33.53 16.35 0.69
C LEU A 69 32.24 15.52 0.83
N THR A 70 32.05 14.97 2.04
CA THR A 70 30.96 14.08 2.44
C THR A 70 29.61 14.49 1.87
N GLU A 71 28.86 13.53 1.33
CA GLU A 71 27.50 13.70 0.81
C GLU A 71 26.63 14.45 1.82
N GLN A 72 26.05 15.56 1.40
CA GLN A 72 25.19 16.36 2.26
C GLN A 72 23.73 15.98 1.99
N THR A 73 23.16 15.19 2.89
CA THR A 73 21.74 14.85 2.85
C THR A 73 20.92 16.07 3.28
N SER A 74 20.03 16.54 2.41
CA SER A 74 19.05 17.58 2.75
C SER A 74 17.69 16.95 3.00
N TYR A 75 17.01 17.38 4.06
CA TYR A 75 15.68 16.89 4.41
C TYR A 75 14.61 17.93 4.05
N TYR A 76 13.45 17.45 3.62
CA TYR A 76 12.31 18.27 3.24
C TYR A 76 11.05 17.73 3.92
N LEU A 77 10.20 18.62 4.43
CA LEU A 77 8.89 18.30 4.98
C LEU A 77 7.81 18.79 4.03
N THR A 78 7.01 17.86 3.51
CA THR A 78 5.82 18.19 2.71
C THR A 78 4.61 18.17 3.63
N THR A 79 3.92 19.31 3.75
CA THR A 79 2.68 19.45 4.51
C THR A 79 1.52 19.80 3.59
N THR A 80 0.41 19.11 3.78
CA THR A 80 -0.85 19.32 3.06
C THR A 80 -1.70 20.32 3.84
N GLN A 81 -1.87 21.52 3.31
CA GLN A 81 -2.79 22.51 3.89
C GLN A 81 -4.12 22.47 3.14
N HIS A 82 -5.24 22.40 3.86
CA HIS A 82 -6.58 22.11 3.33
C HIS A 82 -7.03 23.00 2.15
N ASP A 83 -6.48 24.22 2.02
CA ASP A 83 -6.89 25.19 0.99
C ASP A 83 -5.74 25.72 0.10
N ALA A 84 -4.48 25.45 0.44
CA ALA A 84 -3.31 26.07 -0.22
C ALA A 84 -2.44 25.12 -1.06
N GLY A 85 -2.77 23.82 -1.06
CA GLY A 85 -1.97 22.79 -1.70
C GLY A 85 -0.79 22.33 -0.83
N ASP A 86 0.16 21.64 -1.46
CA ASP A 86 1.33 21.10 -0.77
C ASP A 86 2.38 22.20 -0.57
N ILE A 87 2.76 22.44 0.68
CA ILE A 87 3.85 23.35 1.04
C ILE A 87 5.06 22.51 1.42
N ILE A 88 6.22 22.82 0.82
CA ILE A 88 7.47 22.11 1.06
C ILE A 88 8.39 23.01 1.87
N TYR A 89 8.78 22.55 3.05
CA TYR A 89 9.78 23.19 3.90
C TYR A 89 11.10 22.44 3.81
N ARG A 90 12.22 23.15 3.84
CA ARG A 90 13.52 22.52 4.07
C ARG A 90 13.70 22.33 5.57
N LEU A 91 14.17 21.18 6.01
CA LEU A 91 14.45 20.90 7.42
C LEU A 91 15.93 21.05 7.72
N ALA A 92 16.26 21.71 8.83
CA ALA A 92 17.60 21.75 9.40
C ALA A 92 17.55 21.28 10.85
N PHE A 93 18.25 20.19 11.15
CA PHE A 93 18.31 19.64 12.49
C PHE A 93 19.55 20.11 13.24
N CYS A 94 19.44 20.29 14.56
CA CYS A 94 20.58 20.65 15.41
C CYS A 94 21.53 19.46 15.64
N ASP A 95 22.75 19.76 16.08
CA ASP A 95 23.73 18.74 16.47
C ASP A 95 23.16 17.86 17.59
N GLY A 96 22.93 16.58 17.29
CA GLY A 96 22.36 15.60 18.23
C GLY A 96 21.17 14.81 17.68
N VAL A 97 20.55 15.24 16.59
CA VAL A 97 19.57 14.42 15.86
C VAL A 97 20.33 13.55 14.85
N LEU A 98 20.33 12.23 15.05
CA LEU A 98 21.01 11.32 14.13
C LEU A 98 20.14 11.06 12.90
N PRO A 99 20.73 10.83 11.70
CA PRO A 99 19.98 10.48 10.50
C PRO A 99 19.04 9.27 10.66
N GLU A 100 19.42 8.32 11.52
CA GLU A 100 18.63 7.12 11.84
C GLU A 100 17.38 7.42 12.69
N ASP A 101 17.35 8.56 13.39
CA ASP A 101 16.20 9.01 14.18
C ASP A 101 15.16 9.76 13.34
N ILE A 102 15.38 9.92 12.04
CA ILE A 102 14.49 10.65 11.14
C ILE A 102 13.62 9.66 10.36
N PRO A 103 12.36 9.42 10.79
CA PRO A 103 11.46 8.52 10.09
C PRO A 103 11.12 9.03 8.68
N MET A 104 11.52 8.26 7.67
CA MET A 104 11.28 8.55 6.26
C MET A 104 9.95 7.95 5.79
N SER A 105 9.29 8.61 4.83
CA SER A 105 8.07 8.09 4.16
C SER A 105 6.89 7.79 5.10
N ALA A 106 6.88 8.40 6.28
CA ALA A 106 5.80 8.31 7.25
C ALA A 106 5.30 9.73 7.61
N PRO A 107 4.02 9.88 7.98
CA PRO A 107 3.52 11.13 8.56
C PRO A 107 4.15 11.35 9.94
N VAL A 108 4.78 12.50 10.11
CA VAL A 108 5.52 12.87 11.31
C VAL A 108 5.08 14.26 11.78
N THR A 109 5.28 14.53 13.07
CA THR A 109 5.19 15.88 13.64
C THR A 109 6.60 16.35 13.98
N VAL A 110 6.99 17.46 13.37
CA VAL A 110 8.26 18.16 13.62
C VAL A 110 7.97 19.32 14.56
N VAL A 111 8.55 19.26 15.76
CA VAL A 111 8.57 20.40 16.70
C VAL A 111 9.73 21.29 16.30
N TYR A 112 9.47 22.55 15.98
CA TYR A 112 10.49 23.47 15.49
C TYR A 112 10.61 24.69 16.40
N ASP A 113 11.82 25.22 16.48
CA ASP A 113 12.15 26.38 17.29
C ASP A 113 11.88 27.67 16.52
N GLU A 114 12.22 27.68 15.23
CA GLU A 114 12.01 28.82 14.32
C GLU A 114 11.95 28.39 12.86
N ILE A 115 11.39 29.26 12.01
CA ILE A 115 11.42 29.13 10.55
C ILE A 115 12.14 30.36 9.99
N ILE A 116 13.27 30.14 9.33
CA ILE A 116 14.10 31.20 8.72
C ILE A 116 14.21 30.89 7.23
N ASP A 117 13.76 31.82 6.37
CA ASP A 117 13.87 31.71 4.91
C ASP A 117 13.32 30.39 4.32
N GLY A 118 12.22 29.89 4.88
CA GLY A 118 11.61 28.61 4.48
C GLY A 118 12.35 27.36 4.98
N VAL A 119 13.37 27.55 5.83
CA VAL A 119 14.05 26.49 6.56
C VAL A 119 13.47 26.37 7.95
N VAL A 120 12.95 25.20 8.28
CA VAL A 120 12.42 24.85 9.60
C VAL A 120 13.56 24.29 10.43
N HIS A 121 13.92 24.98 11.51
CA HIS A 121 14.98 24.59 12.43
C HIS A 121 14.41 23.79 13.60
N SER A 122 14.92 22.59 13.82
CA SER A 122 14.44 21.69 14.88
C SER A 122 15.59 21.03 15.63
N CYS A 123 15.65 21.23 16.95
CA CYS A 123 16.60 20.50 17.80
C CYS A 123 16.04 19.20 18.39
N THR A 124 14.84 18.77 18.00
CA THR A 124 14.20 17.55 18.51
C THR A 124 13.97 16.55 17.36
N PRO A 125 14.26 15.25 17.54
CA PRO A 125 13.94 14.25 16.52
C PRO A 125 12.44 14.28 16.16
N PRO A 126 12.07 14.20 14.87
CA PRO A 126 10.68 14.11 14.45
C PRO A 126 10.00 12.94 15.15
N ARG A 127 8.79 13.16 15.67
CA ARG A 127 7.99 12.08 16.24
C ARG A 127 7.04 11.58 15.17
N GLU A 128 6.89 10.27 15.01
CA GLU A 128 5.72 9.75 14.31
C GLU A 128 4.49 10.37 14.94
N SER A 129 3.64 11.03 14.15
CA SER A 129 2.50 11.72 14.76
C SER A 129 1.56 10.66 15.33
N ASP A 130 1.09 10.84 16.57
CA ASP A 130 0.07 9.96 17.15
C ASP A 130 -1.18 9.93 16.26
N ASP A 131 -1.45 11.07 15.62
CA ASP A 131 -2.46 11.21 14.57
C ASP A 131 -2.09 10.50 13.29
N GLY A 132 -0.81 10.34 12.95
CA GLY A 132 -0.29 9.62 11.79
C GLY A 132 -0.36 8.11 11.98
N GLN A 133 -0.13 7.57 13.17
CA GLN A 133 -0.44 6.15 13.45
C GLN A 133 -1.95 5.90 13.42
N ARG A 134 -2.75 6.82 13.99
CA ARG A 134 -4.21 6.76 13.92
C ARG A 134 -4.72 6.98 12.48
N GLN A 135 -4.14 7.89 11.71
CA GLN A 135 -4.48 8.15 10.30
C GLN A 135 -3.98 7.05 9.41
N ARG A 136 -2.85 6.40 9.67
CA ARG A 136 -2.41 5.22 8.90
C ARG A 136 -3.34 4.04 9.18
N ARG A 137 -3.81 3.89 10.44
CA ARG A 137 -4.92 2.97 10.76
C ARG A 137 -6.23 3.39 10.09
N ARG A 138 -6.59 4.67 10.07
CA ARG A 138 -7.83 5.20 9.44
C ARG A 138 -7.77 5.27 7.92
N ALA A 139 -6.62 5.44 7.30
CA ALA A 139 -6.43 5.48 5.86
C ALA A 139 -6.44 4.06 5.27
N LEU A 140 -5.99 3.08 6.05
CA LEU A 140 -6.14 1.67 5.72
C LEU A 140 -7.56 1.13 6.00
N LEU A 141 -8.38 1.79 6.84
CA LEU A 141 -9.67 1.27 7.31
C LEU A 141 -10.89 2.22 7.10
N GLY A 142 -10.71 3.38 6.48
CA GLY A 142 -11.74 4.41 6.28
C GLY A 142 -11.97 5.36 7.48
N GLU A 143 -12.47 6.57 7.23
CA GLU A 143 -12.75 7.62 8.24
C GLU A 143 -13.88 7.25 9.22
N THR A 144 -14.68 6.25 8.87
CA THR A 144 -15.64 5.59 9.74
C THR A 144 -15.25 4.12 9.84
N ILE A 145 -14.68 3.70 10.97
CA ILE A 145 -14.66 2.28 11.34
C ILE A 145 -16.09 1.90 11.75
N THR A 146 -17.04 2.02 10.82
CA THR A 146 -18.28 1.27 10.92
C THR A 146 -17.86 -0.17 10.70
N VAL A 147 -17.70 -0.91 11.80
CA VAL A 147 -17.63 -2.37 11.70
C VAL A 147 -18.82 -2.78 10.85
N PRO A 148 -18.60 -3.43 9.69
CA PRO A 148 -19.70 -3.79 8.83
C PRO A 148 -20.66 -4.65 9.66
N LEU A 149 -21.92 -4.21 9.77
CA LEU A 149 -22.98 -4.96 10.46
C LEU A 149 -23.09 -6.37 9.87
N GLU A 150 -22.75 -6.51 8.58
CA GLU A 150 -22.73 -7.78 7.86
C GLU A 150 -21.38 -7.98 7.13
N PRO A 151 -20.34 -8.52 7.78
CA PRO A 151 -19.04 -8.72 7.15
C PRO A 151 -19.14 -9.72 5.99
N ARG A 152 -18.29 -9.50 4.98
CA ARG A 152 -18.17 -10.36 3.78
C ARG A 152 -16.81 -11.04 3.81
N ILE A 153 -16.80 -12.37 3.68
CA ILE A 153 -15.59 -13.18 3.82
C ILE A 153 -15.39 -14.01 2.54
N LEU A 154 -14.22 -13.90 1.94
CA LEU A 154 -13.79 -14.70 0.80
C LEU A 154 -12.74 -15.71 1.28
N VAL A 155 -13.00 -17.00 1.06
CA VAL A 155 -12.10 -18.08 1.46
C VAL A 155 -11.60 -18.79 0.21
N TYR A 156 -10.29 -18.83 0.03
CA TYR A 156 -9.62 -19.62 -0.99
C TYR A 156 -9.13 -20.93 -0.40
N ILE A 157 -9.60 -22.05 -0.94
CA ILE A 157 -9.04 -23.37 -0.69
C ILE A 157 -7.91 -23.56 -1.70
N THR A 158 -6.66 -23.63 -1.25
CA THR A 158 -5.52 -23.67 -2.18
C THR A 158 -4.74 -24.97 -2.12
N SER A 159 -4.17 -25.31 -3.27
CA SER A 159 -3.11 -26.31 -3.42
C SER A 159 -1.88 -25.64 -4.04
N PHE A 160 -0.69 -26.17 -3.78
CA PHE A 160 0.57 -25.63 -4.31
C PHE A 160 1.20 -26.57 -5.33
N CYS A 161 1.73 -25.99 -6.39
CA CYS A 161 2.34 -26.78 -7.46
C CYS A 161 3.59 -27.48 -6.91
N GLY A 162 3.77 -28.75 -7.26
CA GLY A 162 4.87 -29.55 -6.73
C GLY A 162 4.69 -30.03 -5.28
N PHE A 163 3.58 -29.67 -4.62
CA PHE A 163 3.20 -30.25 -3.34
C PHE A 163 2.24 -31.41 -3.59
N PRO A 164 2.62 -32.66 -3.26
CA PRO A 164 1.79 -33.84 -3.53
C PRO A 164 0.58 -33.93 -2.60
N GLU A 165 0.55 -33.11 -1.55
CA GLU A 165 -0.53 -33.16 -0.57
C GLU A 165 -1.80 -32.49 -1.05
N PRO A 166 -2.96 -33.07 -0.70
CA PRO A 166 -4.24 -32.45 -0.99
C PRO A 166 -4.38 -31.11 -0.24
N PRO A 167 -5.28 -30.23 -0.73
CA PRO A 167 -5.65 -29.03 -0.01
C PRO A 167 -6.13 -29.35 1.42
N ALA A 168 -6.10 -28.36 2.32
CA ALA A 168 -6.54 -28.53 3.72
C ALA A 168 -7.95 -29.13 3.84
N VAL A 169 -8.79 -28.74 2.89
CA VAL A 169 -10.18 -29.13 2.78
C VAL A 169 -10.45 -29.36 1.30
N SER A 170 -11.01 -30.51 0.94
CA SER A 170 -11.34 -30.82 -0.46
C SER A 170 -12.69 -30.28 -0.88
N ASN A 171 -13.59 -30.03 0.08
CA ASN A 171 -14.96 -29.62 -0.18
C ASN A 171 -15.28 -28.22 0.41
N PRO A 172 -15.69 -27.23 -0.41
CA PRO A 172 -16.23 -25.96 0.06
C PRO A 172 -17.34 -26.06 1.10
N GLU A 173 -18.19 -27.08 1.04
CA GLU A 173 -19.28 -27.27 2.02
C GLU A 173 -18.77 -27.49 3.45
N GLU A 174 -17.61 -28.13 3.64
CA GLU A 174 -17.02 -28.32 4.97
C GLU A 174 -16.65 -26.98 5.62
N ILE A 175 -16.22 -25.99 4.82
CA ILE A 175 -15.96 -24.64 5.29
C ILE A 175 -17.27 -23.93 5.64
N MET A 176 -18.30 -24.07 4.80
CA MET A 176 -19.62 -23.49 5.10
C MET A 176 -20.23 -24.11 6.36
N ASP A 177 -20.03 -25.40 6.59
CA ASP A 177 -20.48 -26.09 7.80
C ASP A 177 -19.79 -25.56 9.06
N LEU A 178 -18.48 -25.28 8.97
CA LEU A 178 -17.72 -24.63 10.06
C LEU A 178 -18.25 -23.22 10.36
N PHE A 179 -18.64 -22.48 9.32
CA PHE A 179 -19.11 -21.10 9.48
C PHE A 179 -20.54 -21.02 10.04
N PHE A 180 -21.43 -21.93 9.65
CA PHE A 180 -22.87 -21.77 9.88
C PHE A 180 -23.62 -22.98 10.45
N ARG A 181 -23.13 -24.21 10.29
CA ARG A 181 -23.89 -25.44 10.60
C ARG A 181 -23.28 -26.20 11.77
N THR A 182 -22.55 -27.27 11.49
CA THR A 182 -21.97 -28.17 12.49
C THR A 182 -20.97 -27.45 13.38
N GLY A 183 -20.27 -26.44 12.84
CA GLY A 183 -19.24 -25.72 13.57
C GLY A 183 -18.03 -26.59 13.88
N ASP A 184 -17.34 -26.26 14.97
CA ASP A 184 -16.23 -27.06 15.48
C ASP A 184 -16.66 -28.35 16.18
N ARG A 185 -15.70 -29.09 16.75
CA ARG A 185 -15.97 -30.30 17.56
C ARG A 185 -16.87 -30.08 18.77
N ARG A 186 -17.12 -28.83 19.17
CA ARG A 186 -17.99 -28.43 20.27
C ARG A 186 -19.30 -27.79 19.77
N GLY A 187 -19.58 -27.84 18.46
CA GLY A 187 -20.77 -27.23 17.87
C GLY A 187 -20.69 -25.71 17.73
N ARG A 188 -19.50 -25.10 17.88
CA ARG A 188 -19.32 -23.64 17.81
C ARG A 188 -19.08 -23.22 16.37
N THR A 189 -19.95 -22.36 15.85
CA THR A 189 -19.83 -21.81 14.49
C THR A 189 -19.21 -20.43 14.52
N LEU A 190 -18.58 -20.02 13.41
CA LEU A 190 -18.04 -18.66 13.30
C LEU A 190 -19.15 -17.60 13.33
N ALA A 191 -20.32 -17.90 12.74
CA ALA A 191 -21.47 -17.01 12.80
C ALA A 191 -21.96 -16.79 14.25
N ASN A 192 -22.02 -17.85 15.07
CA ASN A 192 -22.40 -17.71 16.47
C ASN A 192 -21.36 -16.92 17.27
N TYR A 193 -20.07 -17.07 16.93
CA TYR A 193 -19.01 -16.26 17.53
C TYR A 193 -19.19 -14.77 17.25
N TYR A 194 -19.36 -14.38 15.98
CA TYR A 194 -19.62 -12.98 15.62
C TYR A 194 -20.85 -12.44 16.34
N ASN A 195 -21.95 -13.19 16.32
CA ASN A 195 -23.19 -12.79 16.97
C ASN A 195 -23.00 -12.60 18.50
N THR A 196 -22.34 -13.55 19.17
CA THR A 196 -22.16 -13.51 20.63
C THR A 196 -21.21 -12.40 21.05
N CYS A 197 -20.01 -12.34 20.47
CA CYS A 197 -18.97 -11.40 20.88
C CYS A 197 -19.24 -9.95 20.43
N SER A 198 -20.15 -9.74 19.47
CA SER A 198 -20.62 -8.41 19.10
C SER A 198 -21.93 -8.01 19.79
N TYR A 199 -22.47 -8.82 20.70
CA TYR A 199 -23.79 -8.61 21.31
C TYR A 199 -24.90 -8.41 20.27
N GLY A 200 -24.85 -9.17 19.18
CA GLY A 200 -25.80 -9.12 18.08
C GLY A 200 -25.63 -7.93 17.11
N GLN A 201 -24.61 -7.09 17.30
CA GLN A 201 -24.36 -5.96 16.39
C GLN A 201 -23.80 -6.40 15.04
N VAL A 202 -23.05 -7.50 15.01
CA VAL A 202 -22.43 -8.06 13.81
C VAL A 202 -23.03 -9.42 13.53
N THR A 203 -23.66 -9.55 12.36
CA THR A 203 -24.27 -10.79 11.91
C THR A 203 -23.56 -11.29 10.65
N LEU A 204 -22.91 -12.44 10.75
CA LEU A 204 -22.36 -13.10 9.57
C LEU A 204 -23.46 -13.90 8.88
N LEU A 205 -23.73 -13.58 7.61
CA LEU A 205 -24.77 -14.24 6.81
C LEU A 205 -24.15 -15.22 5.80
N PRO A 206 -24.81 -16.36 5.50
CA PRO A 206 -24.32 -17.33 4.51
C PRO A 206 -24.05 -16.71 3.13
N LYS A 207 -24.91 -15.79 2.67
CA LYS A 207 -24.74 -15.07 1.39
C LYS A 207 -23.49 -14.18 1.32
N ASN A 208 -22.93 -13.81 2.47
CA ASN A 208 -21.77 -12.92 2.56
C ASN A 208 -20.45 -13.70 2.61
N VAL A 209 -20.52 -15.03 2.67
CA VAL A 209 -19.34 -15.90 2.67
C VAL A 209 -19.27 -16.59 1.32
N LYS A 210 -18.13 -16.45 0.66
CA LYS A 210 -17.84 -17.13 -0.59
C LYS A 210 -16.62 -18.00 -0.41
N VAL A 211 -16.75 -19.28 -0.70
CA VAL A 211 -15.65 -20.25 -0.66
C VAL A 211 -15.31 -20.61 -2.10
N VAL A 212 -14.03 -20.51 -2.46
CA VAL A 212 -13.51 -20.75 -3.81
C VAL A 212 -12.42 -21.82 -3.71
N GLY A 213 -12.61 -22.92 -4.42
CA GLY A 213 -11.54 -23.88 -4.67
C GLY A 213 -12.01 -25.34 -4.72
N PRO A 214 -11.07 -26.29 -4.79
CA PRO A 214 -9.62 -26.07 -4.71
C PRO A 214 -9.02 -25.25 -5.86
N VAL A 215 -8.12 -24.31 -5.56
CA VAL A 215 -7.37 -23.49 -6.54
C VAL A 215 -5.90 -23.84 -6.48
N GLN A 216 -5.35 -24.29 -7.60
CA GLN A 216 -3.94 -24.63 -7.72
C GLN A 216 -3.09 -23.39 -7.99
N ILE A 217 -2.28 -22.97 -7.02
CA ILE A 217 -1.29 -21.90 -7.19
C ILE A 217 -0.10 -22.46 -7.97
N PRO A 218 0.40 -21.76 -9.01
CA PRO A 218 1.50 -22.23 -9.84
C PRO A 218 2.84 -22.22 -9.10
N CYS A 219 3.78 -23.04 -9.57
CA CYS A 219 5.11 -23.21 -8.95
C CYS A 219 5.89 -21.88 -8.91
N THR A 220 5.72 -21.09 -9.96
CA THR A 220 6.25 -19.74 -10.11
C THR A 220 5.19 -18.86 -10.79
N GLY A 221 5.21 -17.58 -10.49
CA GLY A 221 4.33 -16.60 -11.14
C GLY A 221 4.91 -15.20 -11.06
N ASN A 222 4.33 -14.30 -11.85
CA ASN A 222 4.67 -12.88 -11.88
C ASN A 222 3.38 -12.07 -11.70
N LEU A 223 3.40 -11.15 -10.74
CA LEU A 223 2.29 -10.25 -10.48
C LEU A 223 2.41 -8.95 -11.27
N ARG A 224 1.31 -8.55 -11.90
CA ARG A 224 1.12 -7.19 -12.42
C ARG A 224 0.29 -6.40 -11.42
N THR A 225 0.92 -5.95 -10.35
CA THR A 225 0.27 -5.19 -9.27
C THR A 225 0.92 -3.82 -9.15
N PRO A 226 0.15 -2.76 -8.81
CA PRO A 226 0.71 -1.44 -8.52
C PRO A 226 1.55 -1.42 -7.23
N ILE A 227 1.46 -2.46 -6.39
CA ILE A 227 2.23 -2.57 -5.15
C ILE A 227 3.68 -2.92 -5.49
N HIS A 228 4.61 -2.09 -5.05
CA HIS A 228 6.05 -2.37 -5.17
C HIS A 228 6.49 -3.38 -4.10
N PHE A 229 7.29 -4.35 -4.50
CA PHE A 229 7.91 -5.35 -3.63
C PHE A 229 9.41 -5.28 -3.77
N ASP A 230 10.13 -5.18 -2.65
CA ASP A 230 11.60 -5.12 -2.66
C ASP A 230 12.23 -6.38 -3.28
N SER A 231 11.56 -7.53 -3.14
CA SER A 231 11.99 -8.79 -3.74
C SER A 231 11.58 -8.95 -5.23
N GLY A 232 10.95 -7.91 -5.81
CA GLY A 232 10.39 -7.91 -7.16
C GLY A 232 9.01 -8.57 -7.25
N SER A 233 8.36 -8.52 -8.42
CA SER A 233 6.98 -9.01 -8.59
C SER A 233 6.84 -10.53 -8.81
N ASN A 234 7.95 -11.26 -8.85
CA ASN A 234 7.93 -12.71 -9.01
C ASN A 234 7.63 -13.38 -7.67
N PHE A 235 6.94 -14.51 -7.70
CA PHE A 235 6.74 -15.38 -6.55
C PHE A 235 7.00 -16.83 -6.89
N SER A 236 7.24 -17.64 -5.86
CA SER A 236 7.27 -19.11 -5.95
C SER A 236 6.40 -19.71 -4.86
N SER A 237 5.70 -20.80 -5.15
CA SER A 237 4.95 -21.58 -4.14
C SER A 237 5.83 -22.50 -3.30
N ASN A 238 7.09 -22.71 -3.70
CA ASN A 238 8.01 -23.64 -3.04
C ASN A 238 8.76 -23.00 -1.86
N SER A 239 8.62 -21.68 -1.68
CA SER A 239 9.32 -20.91 -0.66
C SER A 239 8.33 -20.06 0.12
N CYS A 240 8.38 -20.16 1.45
CA CYS A 240 7.64 -19.28 2.35
C CYS A 240 8.41 -17.99 2.69
N GLU A 241 9.55 -17.76 2.05
CA GLU A 241 10.40 -16.62 2.35
C GLU A 241 9.80 -15.32 1.80
N TYR A 242 10.25 -14.20 2.38
CA TYR A 242 9.92 -12.85 1.95
C TYR A 242 8.41 -12.54 1.99
N ASP A 243 7.90 -12.02 0.89
CA ASP A 243 6.55 -11.51 0.63
C ASP A 243 5.71 -12.50 -0.21
N ASN A 244 6.18 -13.73 -0.41
CA ASN A 244 5.49 -14.74 -1.24
C ASN A 244 4.05 -15.00 -0.77
N LEU A 245 3.80 -15.02 0.54
CA LEU A 245 2.46 -15.19 1.11
C LEU A 245 1.48 -14.11 0.62
N LEU A 246 1.90 -12.85 0.67
CA LEU A 246 1.10 -11.72 0.19
C LEU A 246 0.93 -11.79 -1.32
N LYS A 247 1.99 -12.19 -2.05
CA LYS A 247 1.93 -12.35 -3.49
C LYS A 247 0.99 -13.48 -3.93
N TRP A 248 0.91 -14.59 -3.19
CA TRP A 248 -0.05 -15.66 -3.45
C TRP A 248 -1.48 -15.16 -3.28
N GLN A 249 -1.75 -14.37 -2.23
CA GLN A 249 -3.06 -13.76 -2.03
C GLN A 249 -3.44 -12.85 -3.21
N LEU A 250 -2.54 -11.94 -3.62
CA LEU A 250 -2.78 -11.06 -4.78
C LEU A 250 -2.97 -11.85 -6.09
N TRP A 251 -2.27 -12.98 -6.24
CA TRP A 251 -2.47 -13.86 -7.39
C TRP A 251 -3.86 -14.50 -7.38
N LEU A 252 -4.35 -14.95 -6.21
CA LEU A 252 -5.70 -15.51 -6.06
C LEU A 252 -6.79 -14.48 -6.35
N ASP A 253 -6.59 -13.24 -5.94
CA ASP A 253 -7.50 -12.13 -6.23
C ASP A 253 -7.57 -11.88 -7.75
N ALA A 254 -6.41 -11.84 -8.41
CA ALA A 254 -6.33 -11.70 -9.87
C ALA A 254 -6.95 -12.90 -10.60
N PHE A 255 -6.74 -14.12 -10.11
CA PHE A 255 -7.35 -15.34 -10.63
C PHE A 255 -8.87 -15.29 -10.54
N ALA A 256 -9.41 -14.91 -9.38
CA ALA A 256 -10.85 -14.79 -9.14
C ALA A 256 -11.48 -13.73 -10.05
N ALA A 257 -10.82 -12.57 -10.21
CA ALA A 257 -11.28 -11.50 -11.09
C ALA A 257 -11.23 -11.87 -12.58
N ALA A 258 -10.21 -12.64 -12.99
CA ALA A 258 -10.08 -13.11 -14.38
C ALA A 258 -11.15 -14.16 -14.72
N ASN A 259 -11.55 -14.99 -13.75
CA ASN A 259 -12.55 -16.02 -13.95
C ASN A 259 -13.97 -15.48 -13.78
N ARG A 260 -14.51 -14.88 -14.85
CA ARG A 260 -15.86 -14.27 -14.89
C ARG A 260 -16.98 -15.18 -14.41
N SER A 261 -16.83 -16.51 -14.54
CA SER A 261 -17.84 -17.47 -14.08
C SER A 261 -18.02 -17.47 -12.56
N LEU A 262 -17.00 -17.06 -11.81
CA LEU A 262 -17.08 -16.96 -10.36
C LEU A 262 -17.87 -15.71 -9.92
N GLY A 263 -17.84 -14.63 -10.71
CA GLY A 263 -18.48 -13.36 -10.39
C GLY A 263 -17.93 -12.74 -9.10
N ILE A 264 -16.63 -12.89 -8.85
CA ILE A 264 -15.97 -12.46 -7.60
C ILE A 264 -15.04 -11.30 -7.90
N THR A 265 -15.24 -10.21 -7.17
CA THR A 265 -14.29 -9.10 -7.05
C THR A 265 -13.77 -9.10 -5.63
N ALA A 266 -12.47 -9.40 -5.42
CA ALA A 266 -11.92 -9.59 -4.08
C ALA A 266 -12.03 -8.35 -3.18
N SER A 267 -12.02 -7.15 -3.76
CA SER A 267 -12.23 -5.87 -3.05
C SER A 267 -13.61 -5.72 -2.43
N ASP A 268 -14.59 -6.53 -2.85
CA ASP A 268 -15.95 -6.50 -2.29
C ASP A 268 -16.06 -7.22 -0.94
N TYR A 269 -15.00 -7.90 -0.52
CA TYR A 269 -14.95 -8.71 0.70
C TYR A 269 -14.06 -8.03 1.74
N HIS A 270 -14.57 -7.97 2.98
CA HIS A 270 -13.88 -7.35 4.11
C HIS A 270 -12.73 -8.21 4.63
N HIS A 271 -12.88 -9.53 4.52
CA HIS A 271 -11.85 -10.49 4.91
C HIS A 271 -11.57 -11.44 3.75
N GLN A 272 -10.30 -11.68 3.51
CA GLN A 272 -9.82 -12.66 2.54
C GLN A 272 -8.95 -13.67 3.28
N VAL A 273 -9.23 -14.95 3.07
CA VAL A 273 -8.60 -16.05 3.81
C VAL A 273 -8.05 -17.05 2.80
N MET A 274 -6.81 -17.45 2.98
CA MET A 274 -6.17 -18.51 2.18
C MET A 274 -5.92 -19.74 3.06
N LEU A 275 -6.54 -20.86 2.67
CA LEU A 275 -6.34 -22.17 3.29
C LEU A 275 -5.25 -22.94 2.54
N VAL A 276 -4.07 -23.02 3.14
CA VAL A 276 -2.90 -23.72 2.59
C VAL A 276 -2.94 -25.23 2.90
N PRO A 277 -2.27 -26.10 2.10
CA PRO A 277 -2.21 -27.55 2.34
C PRO A 277 -1.73 -27.94 3.75
N LYS A 278 -2.17 -29.11 4.26
CA LYS A 278 -2.00 -29.49 5.68
C LYS A 278 -0.55 -29.56 6.17
N SER A 279 0.39 -30.03 5.34
CA SER A 279 1.82 -30.05 5.70
C SER A 279 2.58 -28.79 5.33
N PHE A 280 1.92 -27.83 4.67
CA PHE A 280 2.59 -26.61 4.29
C PHE A 280 3.02 -25.85 5.55
N SER A 281 4.33 -25.68 5.73
CA SER A 281 4.91 -25.02 6.89
C SER A 281 5.85 -23.89 6.50
N ALA A 282 5.53 -22.68 6.95
CA ALA A 282 6.36 -21.48 6.83
C ALA A 282 7.04 -21.21 8.17
N LYS A 283 8.33 -20.83 8.16
CA LYS A 283 8.99 -20.19 9.30
C LYS A 283 9.23 -18.72 8.96
N THR A 284 8.54 -17.82 9.65
CA THR A 284 8.76 -16.38 9.56
C THR A 284 9.83 -15.97 10.60
N ARG A 285 10.74 -15.05 10.23
CA ARG A 285 11.93 -14.70 11.05
C ARG A 285 11.66 -13.79 12.25
N SER A 286 10.47 -13.20 12.41
CA SER A 286 10.21 -12.16 13.43
C SER A 286 9.10 -12.47 14.44
N THR A 287 8.37 -13.55 14.30
CA THR A 287 7.42 -14.06 15.32
C THR A 287 7.08 -15.49 14.91
N LEU A 288 7.04 -16.44 15.83
CA LEU A 288 6.83 -17.86 15.51
C LEU A 288 5.44 -18.11 14.88
N SER A 289 5.28 -17.89 13.58
CA SER A 289 4.08 -18.31 12.83
C SER A 289 4.24 -19.80 12.50
N VAL A 290 3.77 -20.67 13.39
CA VAL A 290 3.81 -22.11 13.16
C VAL A 290 2.66 -22.49 12.22
N CYS A 291 2.92 -22.58 10.91
CA CYS A 291 2.09 -23.39 10.02
C CYS A 291 2.50 -24.87 10.21
N ARG A 292 2.24 -25.47 11.36
CA ARG A 292 2.45 -26.91 11.55
C ARG A 292 1.08 -27.55 11.79
N THR A 293 0.68 -28.35 10.80
CA THR A 293 -0.56 -29.13 10.73
C THR A 293 -1.85 -28.32 10.89
N GLY A 294 -2.42 -27.88 9.76
CA GLY A 294 -3.84 -27.46 9.66
C GLY A 294 -4.20 -26.05 10.16
N GLY A 295 -3.29 -25.08 10.08
CA GLY A 295 -3.56 -23.70 10.50
C GLY A 295 -4.15 -22.81 9.39
N LEU A 296 -5.16 -22.02 9.74
CA LEU A 296 -5.59 -20.84 8.98
C LEU A 296 -4.49 -19.77 9.04
N ALA A 297 -3.99 -19.32 7.89
CA ALA A 297 -3.09 -18.16 7.83
C ALA A 297 -3.92 -16.88 7.89
N TRP A 298 -3.86 -16.17 9.02
CA TRP A 298 -4.40 -14.83 9.18
C TRP A 298 -3.25 -13.84 9.15
N GLN A 299 -3.22 -12.95 8.17
CA GLN A 299 -2.24 -11.86 8.14
C GLN A 299 -2.88 -10.64 8.81
N PHE A 300 -2.50 -10.39 10.06
CA PHE A 300 -2.75 -9.11 10.72
C PHE A 300 -1.50 -8.22 10.57
N PRO A 301 -1.65 -6.89 10.42
CA PRO A 301 -0.50 -5.98 10.42
C PRO A 301 0.28 -6.08 11.75
N PRO A 302 1.63 -6.01 11.73
CA PRO A 302 2.50 -6.50 12.79
C PRO A 302 2.66 -5.51 13.94
N TYR A 303 1.61 -5.25 14.71
CA TYR A 303 1.74 -4.56 16.00
C TYR A 303 0.65 -5.06 16.94
N LEU A 304 0.94 -6.04 17.79
CA LEU A 304 0.29 -6.37 19.09
C LEU A 304 0.50 -7.87 19.42
N LEU A 305 1.39 -8.17 20.37
CA LEU A 305 1.21 -9.06 21.54
C LEU A 305 2.56 -9.62 22.08
N PRO A 306 2.72 -9.77 23.40
CA PRO A 306 3.95 -10.24 24.04
C PRO A 306 4.01 -11.78 24.18
N ALA A 307 5.22 -12.28 24.44
CA ALA A 307 5.60 -13.69 24.44
C ALA A 307 5.04 -14.52 25.60
N ALA A 308 4.57 -15.74 25.30
CA ALA A 308 4.52 -16.86 26.25
C ALA A 308 4.66 -18.21 25.53
N SER A 309 5.49 -19.08 26.11
CA SER A 309 5.88 -20.41 25.64
C SER A 309 4.92 -21.49 26.13
N VAL A 310 4.76 -22.59 25.37
CA VAL A 310 4.83 -24.02 25.76
C VAL A 310 4.20 -24.93 24.68
N LEU A 311 4.83 -26.09 24.50
CA LEU A 311 4.58 -27.13 23.50
C LEU A 311 3.29 -27.96 23.72
N THR A 312 2.82 -28.51 22.59
CA THR A 312 1.99 -29.72 22.38
C THR A 312 0.46 -29.55 22.28
N LEU A 313 -0.13 -30.16 21.24
CA LEU A 313 -1.55 -30.16 20.79
C LEU A 313 -2.03 -28.87 20.09
N ILE A 314 -1.56 -28.65 18.86
CA ILE A 314 -1.96 -27.51 18.02
C ILE A 314 -2.67 -28.02 16.76
N TYR A 315 -3.96 -28.28 16.88
CA TYR A 315 -4.89 -28.34 15.72
C TYR A 315 -6.14 -27.47 15.97
N TRP A 316 -6.25 -26.83 17.14
CA TRP A 316 -7.46 -26.16 17.60
C TRP A 316 -7.21 -24.88 18.42
N THR A 317 -5.98 -24.67 18.91
CA THR A 317 -5.68 -23.65 19.93
C THR A 317 -5.35 -22.28 19.36
N VAL A 318 -4.77 -22.13 18.17
CA VAL A 318 -4.37 -20.78 17.69
C VAL A 318 -5.55 -19.99 17.15
N LEU A 319 -6.53 -20.67 16.52
CA LEU A 319 -7.78 -20.01 16.13
C LEU A 319 -8.64 -19.66 17.37
N PHE A 320 -8.51 -20.43 18.47
CA PHE A 320 -9.34 -20.23 19.67
C PHE A 320 -8.68 -19.47 20.85
N ALA A 321 -7.35 -19.40 20.95
CA ALA A 321 -6.64 -18.75 22.07
C ALA A 321 -6.71 -17.23 21.99
N LEU A 322 -6.82 -16.66 20.79
CA LEU A 322 -7.21 -15.25 20.62
C LEU A 322 -8.73 -15.03 20.82
N VAL A 323 -9.53 -16.08 20.68
CA VAL A 323 -11.01 -16.05 20.74
C VAL A 323 -11.57 -16.24 22.16
N GLN A 324 -10.85 -16.91 23.07
CA GLN A 324 -11.34 -17.09 24.46
C GLN A 324 -10.99 -15.95 25.39
N HIS A 325 -9.93 -15.16 25.13
CA HIS A 325 -9.48 -14.18 26.11
C HIS A 325 -10.22 -12.83 26.06
N ALA A 326 -10.94 -12.53 24.97
CA ALA A 326 -11.65 -11.26 24.82
C ALA A 326 -13.14 -11.28 25.27
N CYS A 327 -13.79 -12.45 25.30
CA CYS A 327 -15.22 -12.56 25.64
C CYS A 327 -15.51 -13.33 26.95
N SER A 328 -14.48 -13.88 27.63
CA SER A 328 -14.66 -14.75 28.81
C SER A 328 -14.54 -14.05 30.18
N THR A 329 -14.48 -12.71 30.23
CA THR A 329 -14.37 -11.96 31.49
C THR A 329 -15.70 -11.37 31.98
N GLN A 330 -16.84 -11.89 31.55
CA GLN A 330 -18.16 -11.59 32.13
C GLN A 330 -19.02 -12.85 32.28
#